data_AF-A0A7J0AFU2-F1
#
_entry.id   AF-A0A7J0AFU2-F1
#
_cell.length_a   1.000
_cell.length_b   1.000
_cell.length_c   1.000
_cell.angle_alpha   90.00
_cell.angle_beta   90.00
_cell.angle_gamma   90.00
#
_symmetry.space_group_name_H-M   'P 1'
#
loop_
_entity.id
_entity.type
_entity.pdbx_description
1 polymer ?
#
loop_
_entity_poly.entity_id
_entity_poly.type
_entity_poly.pdbx_seq_one_letter_code
_entity_poly.pdbx_strand_id
1 'polypeptide(L)'
;MKGFSKSFEKQSANFVLIYGDNGDRTSIITPELIAEAVARAQSSHTYVELQCCIPLKLHEGSAKYMRWGYDPNSDMPFAAIYFTENDGTHTRYIKTNCTKSRGEAMLCSLFEHSQIPPLVIGWEKQWLRRAKEEIEPYILYAGNDEFKHFDFDDVLAAIEQLCDGEIDSVMLQTESAQNGYFEVCKKDDKYQVEYQTDDEETGIRRGFRRIVCDLDNIQQWIADYYNERKAPDISPEWDEFDVEDFFNNLANKL
;
A
#
# COMPACT_ATOMS: atom_id res chain seq x y z
N MET A 1 1.21 -47.00 11.96
CA MET A 1 1.49 -45.76 11.20
C MET A 1 0.42 -44.75 11.53
N LYS A 2 0.74 -43.72 12.31
CA LYS A 2 -0.19 -42.62 12.63
C LYS A 2 -0.11 -41.59 11.49
N GLY A 3 -1.12 -41.55 10.63
CA GLY A 3 -1.24 -40.52 9.60
C GLY A 3 -1.70 -39.21 10.23
N PHE A 4 -0.81 -38.23 10.30
CA PHE A 4 -1.18 -36.85 10.62
C PHE A 4 -1.90 -36.26 9.40
N SER A 5 -3.23 -36.33 9.40
CA SER A 5 -4.08 -35.41 8.66
C SER A 5 -4.06 -34.08 9.40
N LYS A 6 -3.17 -33.16 9.03
CA LYS A 6 -3.35 -31.76 9.40
C LYS A 6 -4.30 -31.14 8.38
N SER A 7 -5.57 -31.07 8.75
CA SER A 7 -6.51 -30.10 8.18
C SER A 7 -5.90 -28.72 8.37
N PHE A 8 -5.56 -28.04 7.27
CA PHE A 8 -5.30 -26.61 7.35
C PHE A 8 -6.66 -25.94 7.60
N GLU A 9 -6.74 -25.15 8.68
CA GLU A 9 -7.87 -24.23 8.86
C GLU A 9 -8.01 -23.39 7.60
N LYS A 10 -9.20 -23.39 7.01
CA LYS A 10 -9.54 -22.56 5.86
C LYS A 10 -9.48 -21.11 6.32
N GLN A 11 -8.31 -20.47 6.19
CA GLN A 11 -8.24 -19.01 6.19
C GLN A 11 -9.14 -18.56 5.05
N SER A 12 -10.30 -17.97 5.39
CA SER A 12 -11.12 -17.25 4.42
C SER A 12 -10.27 -16.10 3.92
N ALA A 13 -9.60 -16.28 2.78
CA ALA A 13 -8.93 -15.18 2.13
C ALA A 13 -10.03 -14.18 1.76
N ASN A 14 -9.96 -12.99 2.35
CA ASN A 14 -10.76 -11.86 1.87
C ASN A 14 -10.11 -11.41 0.57
N PHE A 15 -10.91 -11.18 -0.45
CA PHE A 15 -10.43 -10.77 -1.76
C PHE A 15 -11.01 -9.40 -2.13
N VAL A 16 -10.28 -8.68 -2.97
CA VAL A 16 -10.79 -7.50 -3.68
C VAL A 16 -10.74 -7.81 -5.17
N LEU A 17 -11.87 -7.69 -5.85
CA LEU A 17 -11.96 -7.80 -7.30
C LEU A 17 -11.79 -6.40 -7.88
N ILE A 18 -10.86 -6.25 -8.82
CA ILE A 18 -10.64 -5.05 -9.62
C ILE A 18 -10.98 -5.39 -11.07
N TYR A 19 -11.85 -4.61 -11.69
CA TYR A 19 -12.34 -4.88 -13.04
C TYR A 19 -12.87 -3.63 -13.74
N GLY A 20 -13.15 -3.74 -15.03
CA GLY A 20 -13.67 -2.63 -15.84
C GLY A 20 -12.62 -1.59 -16.24
N ASP A 21 -13.05 -0.64 -17.06
CA ASP A 21 -12.17 0.31 -17.76
C ASP A 21 -11.55 1.35 -16.82
N ASN A 22 -12.21 1.63 -15.69
CA ASN A 22 -11.76 2.59 -14.67
C ASN A 22 -11.11 1.91 -13.45
N GLY A 23 -10.97 0.57 -13.46
CA GLY A 23 -10.46 -0.18 -12.33
C GLY A 23 -11.41 -0.18 -11.13
N ASP A 24 -12.72 -0.36 -11.36
CA ASP A 24 -13.73 -0.49 -10.31
C ASP A 24 -13.33 -1.60 -9.32
N ARG A 25 -13.55 -1.37 -8.03
CA ARG A 25 -13.10 -2.27 -6.95
C ARG A 25 -14.26 -2.68 -6.06
N THR A 26 -14.33 -3.95 -5.68
CA THR A 26 -15.31 -4.45 -4.71
C THR A 26 -14.77 -5.62 -3.89
N SER A 27 -15.16 -5.70 -2.63
CA SER A 27 -14.95 -6.87 -1.75
C SER A 27 -16.17 -7.80 -1.70
N ILE A 28 -17.30 -7.39 -2.29
CA ILE A 28 -18.51 -8.22 -2.42
C ILE A 28 -18.40 -8.99 -3.74
N ILE A 29 -17.82 -10.19 -3.66
CA ILE A 29 -17.45 -10.98 -4.83
C ILE A 29 -18.30 -12.25 -4.89
N THR A 30 -18.77 -12.59 -6.09
CA THR A 30 -19.37 -13.89 -6.40
C THR A 30 -18.72 -14.48 -7.66
N PRO A 31 -18.79 -15.80 -7.88
CA PRO A 31 -18.31 -16.41 -9.12
C PRO A 31 -18.97 -15.80 -10.37
N GLU A 32 -20.26 -15.45 -10.30
CA GLU A 32 -20.99 -14.81 -11.40
C GLU A 32 -20.43 -13.43 -11.72
N LEU A 33 -20.05 -12.65 -10.69
CA LEU A 33 -19.41 -11.35 -10.88
C LEU A 33 -18.04 -11.49 -11.55
N ILE A 34 -17.25 -12.50 -11.17
CA ILE A 34 -15.97 -12.80 -11.82
C ILE A 34 -16.18 -13.16 -13.29
N ALA A 35 -17.15 -14.04 -13.58
CA ALA A 35 -17.49 -14.43 -14.94
C ALA A 35 -17.95 -13.23 -15.79
N GLU A 36 -18.79 -12.36 -15.22
CA GLU A 36 -19.22 -11.12 -15.86
C GLU A 36 -18.05 -10.18 -16.13
N ALA A 37 -17.15 -9.98 -15.16
CA ALA A 37 -15.97 -9.14 -15.31
C ALA A 37 -15.06 -9.66 -16.45
N VAL A 38 -14.82 -10.98 -16.51
CA VAL A 38 -14.02 -11.62 -17.57
C VAL A 38 -14.70 -11.51 -18.94
N ALA A 39 -16.03 -11.64 -18.98
CA ALA A 39 -16.80 -11.48 -20.21
C ALA A 39 -16.72 -10.04 -20.75
N ARG A 40 -16.77 -9.03 -19.87
CA ARG A 40 -16.70 -7.60 -20.19
C ARG A 40 -15.30 -7.14 -20.61
N ALA A 41 -14.24 -7.77 -20.11
CA ALA A 41 -12.89 -7.48 -20.55
C ALA A 41 -12.68 -7.94 -22.00
N GLN A 42 -12.41 -7.00 -22.92
CA GLN A 42 -12.38 -7.24 -24.37
C GLN A 42 -11.15 -6.64 -25.06
N SER A 43 -10.35 -5.85 -24.35
CA SER A 43 -9.15 -5.23 -24.89
C SER A 43 -8.05 -5.09 -23.83
N SER A 44 -6.86 -4.71 -24.26
CA SER A 44 -5.72 -4.43 -23.39
C SER A 44 -5.92 -3.35 -22.32
N HIS A 45 -6.93 -2.48 -22.47
CA HIS A 45 -7.27 -1.46 -21.47
C HIS A 45 -8.11 -2.03 -20.32
N THR A 46 -8.55 -3.28 -20.45
CA THR A 46 -9.45 -3.94 -19.51
C THR A 46 -8.81 -5.21 -18.96
N TYR A 47 -8.77 -5.33 -17.64
CA TYR A 47 -8.31 -6.54 -16.96
C TYR A 47 -9.21 -6.85 -15.77
N VAL A 48 -9.13 -8.11 -15.33
CA VAL A 48 -9.78 -8.60 -14.13
C VAL A 48 -8.67 -9.05 -13.20
N GLU A 49 -8.63 -8.47 -12.00
CA GLU A 49 -7.64 -8.81 -10.99
C GLU A 49 -8.32 -9.16 -9.69
N LEU A 50 -7.91 -10.27 -9.11
CA LEU A 50 -8.34 -10.73 -7.80
C LEU A 50 -7.17 -10.60 -6.82
N GLN A 51 -7.25 -9.59 -5.96
CA GLN A 51 -6.24 -9.30 -4.94
C GLN A 51 -6.54 -10.06 -3.65
N CYS A 52 -5.53 -10.73 -3.10
CA CYS A 52 -5.62 -11.37 -1.80
C CYS A 52 -5.36 -10.32 -0.71
N CYS A 53 -6.31 -10.08 0.19
CA CYS A 53 -6.09 -9.19 1.35
C CYS A 53 -5.00 -9.75 2.28
N ILE A 54 -4.89 -11.09 2.34
CA ILE A 54 -3.78 -11.79 2.99
C ILE A 54 -3.07 -12.62 1.91
N PRO A 55 -1.77 -12.40 1.67
CA PRO A 55 -1.02 -13.15 0.67
C PRO A 55 -1.09 -14.66 0.91
N LEU A 56 -1.34 -15.44 -0.15
CA LEU A 56 -1.39 -16.89 -0.08
C LEU A 56 0.05 -17.45 0.03
N LYS A 57 0.39 -17.97 1.21
CA LYS A 57 1.71 -18.58 1.46
C LYS A 57 1.85 -19.90 0.72
N LEU A 58 2.92 -20.01 -0.06
CA LEU A 58 3.30 -21.16 -0.87
C LEU A 58 4.77 -21.50 -0.60
N HIS A 59 5.25 -22.64 -1.09
CA HIS A 59 6.64 -23.05 -0.87
C HIS A 59 7.66 -22.04 -1.44
N GLU A 60 7.33 -21.46 -2.58
CA GLU A 60 8.21 -20.56 -3.36
C GLU A 60 8.14 -19.10 -2.90
N GLY A 61 7.15 -18.74 -2.08
CA GLY A 61 6.90 -17.35 -1.66
C GLY A 61 5.44 -17.13 -1.31
N SER A 62 4.96 -15.91 -1.44
CA SER A 62 3.55 -15.56 -1.19
C SER A 62 2.90 -14.95 -2.43
N ALA A 63 1.81 -15.54 -2.91
CA ALA A 63 1.02 -14.99 -4.00
C ALA A 63 0.14 -13.84 -3.49
N LYS A 64 0.24 -12.68 -4.16
CA LYS A 64 -0.45 -11.44 -3.78
C LYS A 64 -1.78 -11.25 -4.50
N TYR A 65 -1.79 -11.52 -5.80
CA TYR A 65 -2.97 -11.39 -6.63
C TYR A 65 -2.82 -12.18 -7.93
N MET A 66 -3.96 -12.44 -8.55
CA MET A 66 -4.04 -13.04 -9.88
C MET A 66 -4.76 -12.10 -10.83
N ARG A 67 -4.26 -11.98 -12.05
CA ARG A 67 -4.83 -11.15 -13.11
C ARG A 67 -5.14 -11.99 -14.35
N TRP A 68 -6.26 -11.70 -15.00
CA TRP A 68 -6.56 -12.10 -16.36
C TRP A 68 -6.89 -10.86 -17.20
N GLY A 69 -6.44 -10.82 -18.45
CA GLY A 69 -6.71 -9.70 -19.35
C GLY A 69 -5.98 -9.86 -20.67
N TYR A 70 -5.81 -8.76 -21.39
CA TYR A 70 -5.12 -8.72 -22.68
C TYR A 70 -3.81 -7.96 -22.58
N ASP A 71 -2.75 -8.51 -23.15
CA ASP A 71 -1.42 -7.90 -23.09
C ASP A 71 -1.42 -6.59 -23.91
N PRO A 72 -0.96 -5.45 -23.35
CA PRO A 72 -0.99 -4.16 -24.05
C PRO A 72 -0.25 -4.09 -25.38
N ASN A 73 0.77 -4.92 -25.57
CA ASN A 73 1.62 -4.87 -26.77
C ASN A 73 1.13 -5.82 -27.86
N SER A 74 0.52 -6.94 -27.48
CA SER A 74 0.14 -8.01 -28.40
C SER A 74 -1.37 -8.22 -28.53
N ASP A 75 -2.16 -7.62 -27.64
CA ASP A 75 -3.61 -7.85 -27.49
C ASP A 75 -3.96 -9.35 -27.36
N MET A 76 -3.00 -10.14 -26.88
CA MET A 76 -3.19 -11.57 -26.63
C MET A 76 -3.65 -11.78 -25.19
N PRO A 77 -4.65 -12.65 -24.96
CA PRO A 77 -5.16 -12.86 -23.63
C PRO A 77 -4.13 -13.62 -22.78
N PHE A 78 -3.97 -13.21 -21.54
CA PHE A 78 -3.02 -13.78 -20.60
C PHE A 78 -3.64 -13.97 -19.21
N ALA A 79 -3.05 -14.89 -18.45
CA ALA A 79 -3.20 -14.95 -17.00
C ALA A 79 -1.84 -14.69 -16.35
N ALA A 80 -1.81 -13.96 -15.25
CA ALA A 80 -0.60 -13.70 -14.49
C ALA A 80 -0.87 -13.86 -13.00
N ILE A 81 0.12 -14.38 -12.27
CA ILE A 81 0.07 -14.50 -10.81
C ILE A 81 1.31 -13.82 -10.26
N TYR A 82 1.10 -12.91 -9.31
CA TYR A 82 2.14 -12.04 -8.78
C TYR A 82 2.58 -12.50 -7.40
N PHE A 83 3.90 -12.57 -7.20
CA PHE A 83 4.53 -13.15 -6.02
C PHE A 83 5.51 -12.18 -5.37
N THR A 84 5.59 -12.27 -4.04
CA THR A 84 6.80 -11.93 -3.29
C THR A 84 7.51 -13.25 -2.97
N GLU A 85 8.69 -13.46 -3.53
CA GLU A 85 9.53 -14.63 -3.28
C GLU A 85 10.13 -14.56 -1.87
N ASN A 86 10.66 -15.68 -1.37
CA ASN A 86 11.21 -15.76 -0.01
C ASN A 86 12.41 -14.82 0.25
N ASP A 87 13.12 -14.42 -0.80
CA ASP A 87 14.24 -13.47 -0.73
C ASP A 87 13.79 -12.00 -0.85
N GLY A 88 12.48 -11.73 -0.89
CA GLY A 88 11.90 -10.40 -1.01
C GLY A 88 11.88 -9.85 -2.44
N THR A 89 12.25 -10.65 -3.44
CA THR A 89 12.10 -10.27 -4.85
C THR A 89 10.64 -10.38 -5.30
N HIS A 90 10.26 -9.55 -6.28
CA HIS A 90 8.93 -9.57 -6.87
C HIS A 90 8.98 -10.21 -8.24
N THR A 91 8.09 -11.18 -8.45
CA THR A 91 8.02 -11.91 -9.71
C THR A 91 6.57 -12.00 -10.16
N ARG A 92 6.38 -12.25 -11.44
CA ARG A 92 5.11 -12.77 -11.94
C ARG A 92 5.35 -14.03 -12.73
N TYR A 93 4.41 -14.96 -12.61
CA TYR A 93 4.29 -16.08 -13.53
C TYR A 93 3.22 -15.71 -14.53
N ILE A 94 3.56 -15.70 -15.82
CA ILE A 94 2.63 -15.36 -16.91
C ILE A 94 2.36 -16.57 -17.80
N LYS A 95 1.09 -16.73 -18.16
CA LYS A 95 0.63 -17.69 -19.16
C LYS A 95 -0.08 -16.93 -20.27
N THR A 96 0.56 -16.86 -21.43
CA THR A 96 -0.04 -16.31 -22.65
C THR A 96 -1.06 -17.28 -23.25
N ASN A 97 -1.90 -16.78 -24.16
CA ASN A 97 -2.98 -17.52 -24.81
C ASN A 97 -3.97 -18.14 -23.80
N CYS A 98 -4.21 -17.47 -22.68
CA CYS A 98 -5.14 -17.93 -21.66
C CYS A 98 -6.56 -17.49 -22.01
N THR A 99 -7.40 -18.40 -22.50
CA THR A 99 -8.79 -18.08 -22.89
C THR A 99 -9.61 -17.52 -21.73
N LYS A 100 -10.67 -16.76 -22.03
CA LYS A 100 -11.65 -16.24 -21.05
C LYS A 100 -12.10 -17.31 -20.05
N SER A 101 -12.60 -18.44 -20.57
CA SER A 101 -13.07 -19.57 -19.76
C SER A 101 -12.00 -20.12 -18.82
N ARG A 102 -10.73 -20.10 -19.24
CA ARG A 102 -9.62 -20.59 -18.41
C ARG A 102 -9.20 -19.55 -17.37
N GLY A 103 -9.20 -18.26 -17.73
CA GLY A 103 -8.98 -17.16 -16.81
C GLY A 103 -10.03 -17.11 -15.70
N GLU A 104 -11.30 -17.17 -16.09
CA GLU A 104 -12.45 -17.26 -15.17
C GLU A 104 -12.31 -18.44 -14.21
N ALA A 105 -12.08 -19.65 -14.73
CA ALA A 105 -11.92 -20.84 -13.89
C ALA A 105 -10.78 -20.71 -12.88
N MET A 106 -9.66 -20.07 -13.26
CA MET A 106 -8.54 -19.84 -12.35
C MET A 106 -8.87 -18.79 -11.28
N LEU A 107 -9.53 -17.69 -11.65
CA LEU A 107 -9.95 -16.64 -10.72
C LEU A 107 -11.00 -17.18 -9.72
N CYS A 108 -11.98 -17.95 -10.18
CA CYS A 108 -12.97 -18.60 -9.31
C CYS A 108 -12.30 -19.64 -8.39
N SER A 109 -11.38 -20.47 -8.90
CA SER A 109 -10.61 -21.41 -8.07
C SER A 109 -9.80 -20.70 -6.97
N LEU A 110 -9.20 -19.56 -7.29
CA LEU A 110 -8.52 -18.74 -6.29
C LEU A 110 -9.51 -18.19 -5.25
N PHE A 111 -10.64 -17.64 -5.69
CA PHE A 111 -11.66 -17.07 -4.81
C PHE A 111 -12.30 -18.10 -3.87
N GLU A 112 -12.76 -19.24 -4.40
CA GLU A 112 -13.57 -20.21 -3.65
C GLU A 112 -12.72 -21.16 -2.80
N HIS A 113 -11.48 -21.41 -3.23
CA HIS A 113 -10.62 -22.45 -2.67
C HIS A 113 -9.25 -21.95 -2.21
N SER A 114 -8.92 -20.67 -2.42
CA SER A 114 -7.58 -20.14 -2.17
C SER A 114 -6.50 -20.95 -2.91
N GLN A 115 -6.81 -21.40 -4.13
CA GLN A 115 -5.94 -22.27 -4.93
C GLN A 115 -5.50 -21.59 -6.22
N ILE A 116 -4.19 -21.62 -6.46
CA ILE A 116 -3.61 -21.24 -7.75
C ILE A 116 -3.31 -22.49 -8.60
N PRO A 117 -3.32 -22.37 -9.93
CA PRO A 117 -2.91 -23.47 -10.81
C PRO A 117 -1.44 -23.84 -10.59
N PRO A 118 -1.06 -25.12 -10.77
CA PRO A 118 0.35 -25.51 -10.79
C PRO A 118 1.14 -24.70 -11.82
N LEU A 119 2.25 -24.08 -11.37
CA LEU A 119 3.13 -23.24 -12.18
C LEU A 119 4.10 -24.08 -13.04
N VAL A 120 3.54 -25.02 -13.79
CA VAL A 120 4.28 -25.97 -14.64
C VAL A 120 4.26 -25.52 -16.12
N ILE A 121 4.59 -26.41 -17.06
CA ILE A 121 4.74 -26.15 -18.51
C ILE A 121 3.79 -25.06 -19.05
N GLY A 122 4.39 -24.06 -19.71
CA GLY A 122 3.68 -22.95 -20.35
C GLY A 122 3.29 -21.81 -19.40
N TRP A 123 3.86 -21.77 -18.19
CA TRP A 123 4.05 -20.54 -17.42
C TRP A 123 5.49 -20.06 -17.59
N GLU A 124 5.66 -18.75 -17.79
CA GLU A 124 6.97 -18.10 -17.84
C GLU A 124 7.15 -17.27 -16.56
N LYS A 125 8.25 -17.49 -15.85
CA LYS A 125 8.62 -16.66 -14.71
C LYS A 125 9.31 -15.40 -15.22
N GLN A 126 8.77 -14.24 -14.87
CA GLN A 126 9.34 -12.95 -15.18
C GLN A 126 9.71 -12.24 -13.88
N TRP A 127 10.95 -11.80 -13.80
CA TRP A 127 11.40 -10.93 -12.74
C TRP A 127 10.79 -9.56 -12.98
N LEU A 128 9.97 -9.12 -12.04
CA LEU A 128 9.56 -7.74 -12.03
C LEU A 128 10.77 -6.98 -11.50
N ARG A 129 11.41 -6.18 -12.37
CA ARG A 129 12.29 -5.13 -11.87
C ARG A 129 11.44 -4.42 -10.82
N ARG A 130 11.93 -4.33 -9.57
CA ARG A 130 11.28 -3.49 -8.55
C ARG A 130 10.87 -2.23 -9.29
N ALA A 131 9.56 -1.94 -9.30
CA ALA A 131 9.14 -0.60 -9.66
C ALA A 131 10.05 0.34 -8.87
N LYS A 132 10.41 1.51 -9.43
CA LYS A 132 10.89 2.63 -8.60
C LYS A 132 10.08 2.56 -7.31
N GLU A 133 10.76 2.39 -6.17
CA GLU A 133 10.20 1.98 -4.87
C GLU A 133 8.72 2.31 -4.82
N GLU A 134 7.84 1.28 -4.81
CA GLU A 134 6.41 1.53 -4.61
C GLU A 134 6.30 2.46 -3.42
N ILE A 135 5.85 3.69 -3.66
CA ILE A 135 5.80 4.73 -2.64
C ILE A 135 4.92 4.17 -1.54
N GLU A 136 5.53 3.85 -0.40
CA GLU A 136 4.82 3.22 0.71
C GLU A 136 3.65 4.12 1.11
N PRO A 137 2.41 3.57 1.22
CA PRO A 137 1.27 4.40 1.61
C PRO A 137 1.53 5.01 2.98
N TYR A 138 1.04 6.24 3.16
CA TYR A 138 1.04 6.85 4.47
C TYR A 138 0.10 6.10 5.42
N ILE A 139 0.40 6.23 6.70
CA ILE A 139 -0.47 6.03 7.85
C ILE A 139 -0.74 7.42 8.42
N LEU A 140 -2.01 7.72 8.66
CA LEU A 140 -2.45 8.91 9.36
C LEU A 140 -2.60 8.56 10.84
N TYR A 141 -1.94 9.33 11.69
CA TYR A 141 -2.17 9.32 13.14
C TYR A 141 -2.90 10.60 13.53
N ALA A 142 -4.09 10.46 14.12
CA ALA A 142 -4.85 11.59 14.66
C ALA A 142 -4.98 11.40 16.18
N GLY A 143 -4.19 12.15 16.95
CA GLY A 143 -3.95 11.86 18.35
C GLY A 143 -3.35 10.47 18.55
N ASN A 144 -4.09 9.57 19.21
CA ASN A 144 -3.66 8.19 19.46
C ASN A 144 -4.24 7.18 18.45
N ASP A 145 -5.11 7.61 17.54
CA ASP A 145 -5.78 6.74 16.59
C ASP A 145 -4.96 6.59 15.30
N GLU A 146 -4.91 5.37 14.76
CA GLU A 146 -4.14 5.00 13.57
C GLU A 146 -5.08 4.65 12.41
N PHE A 147 -4.87 5.28 11.25
CA PHE A 147 -5.65 5.08 10.03
C PHE A 147 -4.75 4.69 8.85
N LYS A 148 -4.92 3.46 8.34
CA LYS A 148 -4.17 2.93 7.19
C LYS A 148 -4.87 3.11 5.84
N HIS A 149 -6.14 3.49 5.87
CA HIS A 149 -6.97 3.69 4.69
C HIS A 149 -7.70 5.01 4.85
N PHE A 150 -7.17 6.05 4.21
CA PHE A 150 -7.66 7.41 4.29
C PHE A 150 -7.33 8.15 2.98
N ASP A 151 -8.04 9.23 2.69
CA ASP A 151 -7.72 10.16 1.62
C ASP A 151 -7.31 11.53 2.16
N PHE A 152 -7.08 12.51 1.29
CA PHE A 152 -6.64 13.83 1.73
C PHE A 152 -7.72 14.59 2.52
N ASP A 153 -9.01 14.31 2.30
CA ASP A 153 -10.09 14.96 3.04
C ASP A 153 -10.09 14.49 4.49
N ASP A 154 -9.75 13.22 4.75
CA ASP A 154 -9.56 12.71 6.11
C ASP A 154 -8.40 13.40 6.85
N VAL A 155 -7.32 13.75 6.14
CA VAL A 155 -6.19 14.52 6.72
C VAL A 155 -6.63 15.92 7.11
N LEU A 156 -7.39 16.59 6.25
CA LEU A 156 -7.92 17.93 6.55
C LEU A 156 -8.89 17.90 7.73
N ALA A 157 -9.75 16.88 7.82
CA ALA A 157 -10.64 16.70 8.96
C ALA A 157 -9.86 16.49 10.27
N ALA A 158 -8.75 15.75 10.24
CA ALA A 158 -7.88 15.62 11.41
C ALA A 158 -7.23 16.96 11.81
N ILE A 159 -6.80 17.78 10.84
CA ILE A 159 -6.29 19.13 11.12
C ILE A 159 -7.37 20.04 11.72
N GLU A 160 -8.63 19.93 11.28
CA GLU A 160 -9.75 20.66 11.89
C GLU A 160 -9.97 20.22 13.35
N GLN A 161 -9.98 18.91 13.63
CA GLN A 161 -10.07 18.39 14.99
C GLN A 161 -8.94 18.89 15.90
N LEU A 162 -7.71 19.01 15.36
CA LEU A 162 -6.57 19.61 16.06
C LEU A 162 -6.82 21.09 16.39
N CYS A 163 -7.38 21.85 15.44
CA CYS A 163 -7.73 23.26 15.64
C CYS A 163 -8.78 23.43 16.73
N ASP A 164 -9.81 22.59 16.72
CA ASP A 164 -10.89 22.58 17.69
C ASP A 164 -10.44 22.05 19.07
N GLY A 165 -9.27 21.41 19.13
CA GLY A 165 -8.68 20.86 20.37
C GLY A 165 -9.30 19.53 20.78
N GLU A 166 -9.87 18.80 19.83
CA GLU A 166 -10.38 17.44 20.04
C GLU A 166 -9.24 16.41 20.07
N ILE A 167 -8.15 16.70 19.35
CA ILE A 167 -6.91 15.92 19.35
C ILE A 167 -5.70 16.84 19.56
N ASP A 168 -4.59 16.26 20.03
CA ASP A 168 -3.37 17.00 20.37
C ASP A 168 -2.33 17.01 19.24
N SER A 169 -2.40 16.06 18.30
CA SER A 169 -1.47 15.93 17.18
C SER A 169 -2.08 15.29 15.93
N VAL A 170 -1.48 15.57 14.79
CA VAL A 170 -1.72 14.91 13.49
C VAL A 170 -0.38 14.55 12.88
N MET A 171 -0.17 13.29 12.50
CA MET A 171 1.08 12.85 11.89
C MET A 171 0.83 12.00 10.65
N LEU A 172 1.64 12.22 9.61
CA LEU A 172 1.77 11.36 8.44
C LEU A 172 3.13 10.67 8.46
N GLN A 173 3.12 9.34 8.38
CA GLN A 173 4.32 8.53 8.33
C GLN A 173 4.06 7.27 7.50
N THR A 174 5.06 6.71 6.84
CA THR A 174 4.97 5.40 6.19
C THR A 174 5.28 4.27 7.19
N GLU A 175 4.82 3.04 6.95
CA GLU A 175 5.01 1.93 7.90
C GLU A 175 6.50 1.62 8.16
N SER A 176 7.38 1.81 7.17
CA SER A 176 8.83 1.70 7.33
C SER A 176 9.54 2.99 7.74
N ALA A 177 8.80 4.09 7.90
CA ALA A 177 9.33 5.46 8.05
C ALA A 177 10.19 5.91 6.86
N GLN A 178 9.98 5.33 5.67
CA GLN A 178 10.55 5.81 4.41
C GLN A 178 10.12 7.27 4.19
N ASN A 179 11.09 8.17 4.00
CA ASN A 179 10.93 9.63 3.91
C ASN A 179 10.52 10.32 5.23
N GLY A 180 10.79 9.65 6.36
CA GLY A 180 10.54 10.14 7.71
C GLY A 180 9.05 10.36 8.03
N TYR A 181 8.77 11.39 8.82
CA TYR A 181 7.41 11.75 9.23
C TYR A 181 7.19 13.26 9.13
N PHE A 182 5.92 13.64 9.03
CA PHE A 182 5.48 15.02 9.19
C PHE A 182 4.40 15.06 10.27
N GLU A 183 4.65 15.80 11.34
CA GLU A 183 3.76 15.92 12.50
C GLU A 183 3.40 17.38 12.77
N VAL A 184 2.16 17.60 13.18
CA VAL A 184 1.65 18.88 13.66
C VAL A 184 1.06 18.66 15.04
N CYS A 185 1.62 19.32 16.04
CA CYS A 185 1.15 19.27 17.41
C CYS A 185 0.60 20.62 17.84
N LYS A 186 -0.48 20.62 18.63
CA LYS A 186 -0.97 21.84 19.26
C LYS A 186 -0.06 22.21 20.43
N LYS A 187 0.31 23.49 20.52
CA LYS A 187 1.15 24.02 21.60
C LYS A 187 0.61 25.39 22.02
N ASP A 188 -0.19 25.38 23.08
CA ASP A 188 -0.95 26.54 23.54
C ASP A 188 -1.83 27.09 22.39
N ASP A 189 -1.73 28.39 22.08
CA ASP A 189 -2.43 29.06 20.97
C ASP A 189 -1.69 28.96 19.63
N LYS A 190 -0.73 28.04 19.50
CA LYS A 190 0.14 27.86 18.32
C LYS A 190 0.24 26.39 17.93
N TYR A 191 0.94 26.15 16.84
CA TYR A 191 1.24 24.81 16.34
C TYR A 191 2.75 24.61 16.29
N GLN A 192 3.21 23.43 16.70
CA GLN A 192 4.56 22.95 16.48
C GLN A 192 4.52 21.97 15.32
N VAL A 193 5.19 22.30 14.23
CA VAL A 193 5.38 21.39 13.10
C VAL A 193 6.72 20.72 13.26
N GLU A 194 6.76 19.40 13.15
CA GLU A 194 7.97 18.60 13.11
C GLU A 194 8.03 17.84 11.79
N TYR A 195 9.22 17.79 11.21
CA TYR A 195 9.49 17.07 9.99
C TYR A 195 10.80 16.32 10.14
N GLN A 196 10.78 15.03 9.85
CA GLN A 196 11.96 14.18 9.82
C GLN A 196 12.21 13.72 8.39
N THR A 197 13.48 13.71 7.99
CA THR A 197 13.91 13.20 6.69
C THR A 197 15.23 12.45 6.80
N ASP A 198 15.57 11.70 5.76
CA ASP A 198 16.88 11.08 5.59
C ASP A 198 17.70 11.96 4.64
N ASP A 199 18.92 12.32 5.04
CA ASP A 199 19.85 13.03 4.16
C ASP A 199 20.32 12.08 3.05
N GLU A 200 20.00 12.40 1.78
CA GLU A 200 20.27 11.50 0.66
C GLU A 200 21.76 11.22 0.43
N GLU A 201 22.66 12.13 0.82
CA GLU A 201 24.11 11.99 0.62
C GLU A 201 24.78 11.19 1.73
N THR A 202 24.33 11.38 2.97
CA THR A 202 24.98 10.81 4.16
C THR A 202 24.20 9.65 4.78
N GLY A 203 22.92 9.50 4.45
CA GLY A 203 21.99 8.55 5.07
C GLY A 203 21.65 8.88 6.52
N ILE A 204 22.02 10.06 7.01
CA ILE A 204 21.79 10.50 8.39
C ILE A 204 20.37 11.06 8.51
N ARG A 205 19.65 10.64 9.56
CA ARG A 205 18.33 11.18 9.90
C ARG A 205 18.45 12.59 10.45
N ARG A 206 17.69 13.52 9.88
CA ARG A 206 17.63 14.93 10.31
C ARG A 206 16.20 15.28 10.69
N GLY A 207 16.06 15.93 11.84
CA GLY A 207 14.79 16.40 12.36
C GLY A 207 14.75 17.92 12.34
N PHE A 208 13.63 18.49 11.93
CA PHE A 208 13.40 19.93 11.91
C PHE A 208 12.10 20.23 12.63
N ARG A 209 12.09 21.29 13.43
CA ARG A 209 10.87 21.77 14.08
C ARG A 209 10.70 23.27 13.93
N ARG A 210 9.46 23.71 13.86
CA ARG A 210 9.12 25.12 13.80
C ARG A 210 7.80 25.38 14.51
N ILE A 211 7.75 26.50 15.24
CA ILE A 211 6.50 27.00 15.81
C ILE A 211 5.83 27.93 14.78
N VAL A 212 4.59 27.63 14.43
CA VAL A 212 3.78 28.36 13.46
C VAL A 212 2.48 28.82 14.12
N CYS A 213 2.01 29.99 13.71
CA CYS A 213 0.72 30.55 14.15
C CYS A 213 -0.33 30.54 13.03
N ASP A 214 0.09 30.15 11.82
CA ASP A 214 -0.69 30.29 10.59
C ASP A 214 -1.01 28.90 10.03
N LEU A 215 -2.31 28.60 9.95
CA LEU A 215 -2.84 27.34 9.46
C LEU A 215 -2.64 27.16 7.97
N ASP A 216 -2.57 28.24 7.19
CA ASP A 216 -2.45 28.16 5.73
C ASP A 216 -1.11 27.49 5.35
N ASN A 217 -0.03 27.82 6.06
CA ASN A 217 1.28 27.19 5.86
C ASN A 217 1.26 25.70 6.21
N ILE A 218 0.57 25.32 7.29
CA ILE A 218 0.45 23.94 7.74
C ILE A 218 -0.31 23.12 6.69
N GLN A 219 -1.44 23.64 6.21
CA GLN A 219 -2.25 23.00 5.18
C GLN A 219 -1.47 22.83 3.88
N GLN A 220 -0.70 23.85 3.47
CA GLN A 220 0.14 23.73 2.27
C GLN A 220 1.25 22.68 2.46
N TRP A 221 1.96 22.68 3.59
CA TRP A 221 3.04 21.71 3.82
C TRP A 221 2.53 20.28 3.92
N ILE A 222 1.41 20.05 4.61
CA ILE A 222 0.85 18.69 4.71
C ILE A 222 0.29 18.22 3.36
N ALA A 223 -0.25 19.13 2.53
CA ALA A 223 -0.67 18.83 1.17
C ALA A 223 0.52 18.44 0.27
N ASP A 224 1.60 19.23 0.31
CA ASP A 224 2.84 18.96 -0.42
C ASP A 224 3.46 17.62 0.03
N TYR A 225 3.44 17.35 1.34
CA TYR A 225 3.95 16.09 1.89
C TYR A 225 3.08 14.89 1.47
N TYR A 226 1.77 14.99 1.60
CA TYR A 226 0.83 13.91 1.23
C TYR A 226 0.87 13.60 -0.28
N ASN A 227 0.74 14.62 -1.12
CA ASN A 227 0.59 14.45 -2.57
C ASN A 227 1.92 14.25 -3.30
N GLU A 228 2.97 14.94 -2.87
CA GLU A 228 4.23 15.03 -3.62
C GLU A 228 5.45 14.46 -2.87
N ARG A 229 5.29 14.01 -1.61
CA ARG A 229 6.41 13.63 -0.72
C ARG A 229 7.44 14.74 -0.54
N LYS A 230 6.98 15.99 -0.70
CA LYS A 230 7.84 17.15 -0.72
C LYS A 230 8.02 17.68 0.70
N ALA A 231 9.27 17.81 1.12
CA ALA A 231 9.64 18.42 2.38
C ALA A 231 9.23 19.91 2.42
N PRO A 232 8.92 20.46 3.60
CA PRO A 232 8.85 21.91 3.77
C PRO A 232 10.17 22.57 3.37
N ASP A 233 10.10 23.79 2.82
CA ASP A 233 11.28 24.59 2.57
C ASP A 233 11.95 24.96 3.92
N ILE A 234 13.06 24.29 4.20
CA ILE A 234 13.82 24.47 5.45
C ILE A 234 14.54 25.83 5.38
N SER A 235 13.93 26.81 6.04
CA SER A 235 14.48 28.15 6.25
C SER A 235 15.17 28.26 7.62
N PRO A 236 15.93 29.35 7.89
CA PRO A 236 16.59 29.56 9.20
C PRO A 236 15.65 29.64 10.41
N GLU A 237 14.33 29.67 10.20
CA GLU A 237 13.32 29.64 11.27
C GLU A 237 12.97 28.23 11.74
N TRP A 238 13.50 27.19 11.08
CA TRP A 238 13.42 25.82 11.54
C TRP A 238 14.59 25.51 12.45
N ASP A 239 14.30 25.01 13.64
CA ASP A 239 15.30 24.47 14.54
C ASP A 239 15.59 23.02 14.16
N GLU A 240 16.84 22.72 13.82
CA GLU A 240 17.29 21.35 13.61
C GLU A 240 17.51 20.64 14.94
N PHE A 241 17.13 19.37 15.02
CA PHE A 241 17.38 18.51 16.18
C PHE A 241 17.94 17.15 15.75
N ASP A 242 18.77 16.58 16.61
CA ASP A 242 19.29 15.22 16.44
C ASP A 242 18.18 14.21 16.75
N VAL A 243 17.82 13.42 15.74
CA VAL A 243 16.71 12.46 15.79
C VAL A 243 17.02 11.31 16.76
N GLU A 244 18.26 10.80 16.76
CA GLU A 244 18.65 9.69 17.63
C GLU A 244 18.66 10.13 19.09
N ASP A 245 19.27 11.27 19.39
CA ASP A 245 19.27 11.84 20.73
C ASP A 245 17.86 12.17 21.21
N PHE A 246 16.99 12.68 20.34
CA PHE A 246 15.60 12.97 20.68
C PHE A 246 14.85 11.71 21.13
N PHE A 247 14.88 10.64 20.31
CA PHE A 247 14.18 9.40 20.64
C PHE A 247 14.81 8.65 21.82
N ASN A 248 16.15 8.68 21.96
CA ASN A 248 16.82 8.12 23.13
C ASN A 248 16.39 8.84 24.42
N ASN A 249 16.26 10.16 24.39
CA ASN A 249 15.77 10.92 25.54
C ASN A 249 14.28 10.71 25.83
N LEU A 250 13.48 10.41 24.82
CA LEU A 250 12.06 10.06 24.98
C LEU A 250 11.91 8.70 25.66
N ALA A 251 12.64 7.69 25.18
CA ALA A 251 12.64 6.34 25.73
C ALA A 251 13.14 6.27 27.18
N ASN A 252 14.06 7.16 27.57
CA ASN A 252 14.56 7.25 28.94
C ASN A 252 13.62 8.02 29.90
N LYS A 253 12.56 8.65 29.38
CA LYS A 253 11.55 9.39 30.18
C LYS A 253 10.25 8.61 30.38
N LEU A 254 10.08 7.48 29.70
CA LEU A 254 8.99 6.52 29.86
C LEU A 254 9.40 5.41 30.85
#